data_AF-A0A7U9DYE6-F1
#
_entry.id   AF-A0A7U9DYE6-F1
#
_cell.length_a   1.000
_cell.length_b   1.000
_cell.length_c   1.000
_cell.angle_alpha   90.00
_cell.angle_beta   90.00
_cell.angle_gamma   90.00
#
_symmetry.space_group_name_H-M   'P 1'
#
loop_
_entity.id
_entity.type
_entity.pdbx_description
1 polymer ?
#
loop_
_entity_poly.entity_id
_entity_poly.type
_entity_poly.pdbx_seq_one_letter_code
_entity_poly.pdbx_strand_id
1 'polypeptide(L)'
;MAAVAAAGAAASLVLMVVLTTPADTTRVYEGTDTRAFSLLLGALAATEPAARLVSRLGERAAGRWSLALAAGIGAYWITADGQNSPSLFRGGLFLHALAAALLIACLARAPRTPAGRFLAAAPLRRLGTVSYSLYLWHWPVYLLLSEERLGLEGAPRTAVLLAVSVALAVLSKVLVEDPVRFRARWAKGRTGAVALVAAFAALAALWTAVPQPRTGEGSVDVTRLGPGGG
;
A
#
# COMPACT_ATOMS: atom_id res chain seq x y z
N MET A 1 -22.09 -4.21 -7.77
CA MET A 1 -20.62 -4.04 -7.59
C MET A 1 -20.24 -2.66 -7.06
N ALA A 2 -20.56 -1.55 -7.75
CA ALA A 2 -20.18 -0.20 -7.28
C ALA A 2 -20.68 0.13 -5.87
N ALA A 3 -21.98 -0.08 -5.59
CA ALA A 3 -22.55 0.17 -4.26
C ALA A 3 -21.88 -0.66 -3.15
N VAL A 4 -21.56 -1.94 -3.44
CA VAL A 4 -20.88 -2.83 -2.49
C VAL A 4 -19.45 -2.34 -2.21
N ALA A 5 -18.70 -1.94 -3.25
CA ALA A 5 -17.35 -1.41 -3.07
C ALA A 5 -17.35 -0.09 -2.29
N ALA A 6 -18.30 0.81 -2.58
CA ALA A 6 -18.47 2.06 -1.85
C ALA A 6 -18.85 1.83 -0.38
N ALA A 7 -19.84 0.96 -0.11
CA ALA A 7 -20.26 0.62 1.25
C ALA A 7 -19.13 -0.06 2.03
N GLY A 8 -18.40 -0.99 1.42
CA GLY A 8 -17.24 -1.64 2.05
C GLY A 8 -16.09 -0.67 2.34
N ALA A 9 -15.82 0.28 1.43
CA ALA A 9 -14.80 1.30 1.65
C ALA A 9 -15.19 2.23 2.81
N ALA A 10 -16.46 2.62 2.89
CA ALA A 10 -16.98 3.42 4.00
C ALA A 10 -16.92 2.65 5.33
N ALA A 11 -17.33 1.37 5.35
CA ALA A 11 -17.25 0.52 6.54
C ALA A 11 -15.80 0.35 7.02
N SER A 12 -14.86 0.13 6.10
CA SER A 12 -13.43 0.02 6.38
C SER A 12 -12.86 1.33 6.98
N LEU A 13 -13.25 2.50 6.43
CA LEU A 13 -12.90 3.80 7.00
C LEU A 13 -13.47 3.98 8.41
N VAL A 14 -14.76 3.69 8.61
CA VAL A 14 -15.40 3.81 9.93
C VAL A 14 -14.69 2.93 10.94
N LEU A 15 -14.39 1.69 10.57
CA LEU A 15 -13.67 0.76 11.43
C LEU A 15 -12.28 1.31 11.79
N MET A 16 -11.56 1.87 10.83
CA MET A 16 -10.27 2.50 11.09
C MET A 16 -10.40 3.65 12.08
N VAL A 17 -11.33 4.58 11.87
CA VAL A 17 -11.54 5.75 12.74
C VAL A 17 -11.93 5.34 14.15
N VAL A 18 -12.82 4.35 14.30
CA VAL A 18 -13.33 3.88 15.59
C VAL A 18 -12.27 3.10 16.37
N LEU A 19 -11.48 2.27 15.70
CA LEU A 19 -10.46 1.43 16.35
C LEU A 19 -9.11 2.13 16.51
N THR A 20 -8.93 3.34 15.97
CA THR A 20 -7.66 4.07 16.10
C THR A 20 -7.48 4.52 17.54
N THR A 21 -6.40 4.05 18.17
CA THR A 21 -5.95 4.58 19.47
C THR A 21 -4.70 5.43 19.27
N PRO A 22 -4.56 6.59 19.95
CA PRO A 22 -3.35 7.40 19.84
C PRO A 22 -2.08 6.71 20.35
N ALA A 23 -2.22 5.75 21.27
CA ALA A 23 -1.10 5.04 21.88
C ALA A 23 -0.56 3.90 21.01
N ASP A 24 -1.42 3.24 20.22
CA ASP A 24 -1.02 2.18 19.30
C ASP A 24 -1.86 2.22 18.01
N THR A 25 -1.19 2.59 16.91
CA THR A 25 -1.77 2.63 15.56
C THR A 25 -1.49 1.36 14.75
N THR A 26 -0.72 0.42 15.29
CA THR A 26 -0.26 -0.80 14.58
C THR A 26 -1.44 -1.62 14.10
N ARG A 27 -2.44 -1.86 14.96
CA ARG A 27 -3.63 -2.65 14.61
C ARG A 27 -4.41 -2.07 13.43
N VAL A 28 -4.57 -0.75 13.39
CA VAL A 28 -5.35 -0.09 12.33
C VAL A 28 -4.53 0.10 11.06
N TYR A 29 -3.20 0.16 11.18
CA TYR A 29 -2.27 0.23 10.05
C TYR A 29 -2.10 -1.11 9.34
N GLU A 30 -1.90 -2.19 10.10
CA GLU A 30 -1.69 -3.56 9.58
C GLU A 30 -3.01 -4.33 9.36
N GLY A 31 -4.12 -3.80 9.89
CA GLY A 31 -5.45 -4.38 9.74
C GLY A 31 -5.93 -4.38 8.29
N THR A 32 -6.15 -5.57 7.73
CA THR A 32 -6.73 -5.70 6.38
C THR A 32 -8.12 -5.09 6.31
N ASP A 33 -8.92 -5.25 7.37
CA ASP A 33 -10.28 -4.71 7.51
C ASP A 33 -10.31 -3.18 7.58
N THR A 34 -9.36 -2.57 8.28
CA THR A 34 -9.23 -1.10 8.39
C THR A 34 -8.54 -0.47 7.19
N ARG A 35 -7.80 -1.24 6.37
CA ARG A 35 -7.13 -0.75 5.15
C ARG A 35 -7.82 -1.15 3.84
N ALA A 36 -8.83 -2.02 3.90
CA ALA A 36 -9.57 -2.54 2.74
C ALA A 36 -10.11 -1.43 1.82
N PHE A 37 -10.44 -0.25 2.36
CA PHE A 37 -10.89 0.89 1.56
C PHE A 37 -9.95 1.23 0.40
N SER A 38 -8.62 1.01 0.52
CA SER A 38 -7.69 1.37 -0.56
C SER A 38 -7.92 0.52 -1.81
N LEU A 39 -8.13 -0.79 -1.61
CA LEU A 39 -8.45 -1.73 -2.69
C LEU A 39 -9.88 -1.52 -3.20
N LEU A 40 -10.82 -1.29 -2.29
CA LEU A 40 -12.24 -1.09 -2.64
C LEU A 40 -12.49 0.21 -3.41
N LEU A 41 -11.75 1.29 -3.10
CA LEU A 41 -11.79 2.54 -3.86
C LEU A 41 -11.22 2.36 -5.27
N GLY A 42 -10.14 1.58 -5.42
CA GLY A 42 -9.61 1.19 -6.73
C GLY A 42 -10.63 0.37 -7.53
N ALA A 43 -11.26 -0.63 -6.90
CA ALA A 43 -12.30 -1.43 -7.52
C ALA A 43 -13.53 -0.59 -7.90
N LEU A 44 -13.95 0.34 -7.04
CA LEU A 44 -15.02 1.29 -7.30
C LEU A 44 -14.69 2.16 -8.53
N ALA A 45 -13.48 2.71 -8.61
CA ALA A 45 -13.03 3.53 -9.74
C ALA A 45 -13.04 2.77 -11.08
N ALA A 46 -12.85 1.45 -11.04
CA ALA A 46 -12.93 0.58 -12.23
C ALA A 46 -14.37 0.23 -12.65
N THR A 47 -15.38 0.55 -11.84
CA THR A 47 -16.78 0.28 -12.21
C THR A 47 -17.31 1.25 -13.25
N GLU A 48 -18.24 0.78 -14.08
CA GLU A 48 -18.84 1.59 -15.15
C GLU A 48 -19.47 2.91 -14.66
N PRO A 49 -20.20 2.99 -13.53
CA PRO A 49 -20.73 4.27 -13.04
C PRO A 49 -19.63 5.28 -12.70
N ALA A 50 -18.55 4.82 -12.03
CA ALA A 50 -17.42 5.67 -11.69
C ALA A 50 -16.65 6.11 -12.95
N ALA A 51 -16.40 5.18 -13.86
CA ALA A 51 -15.77 5.47 -15.15
C ALA A 51 -16.59 6.47 -15.97
N ARG A 52 -17.93 6.34 -15.98
CA ARG A 52 -18.85 7.29 -16.63
C ARG A 52 -18.81 8.68 -16.02
N LEU A 53 -18.63 8.80 -14.70
CA LEU A 53 -18.48 10.10 -14.06
C LEU A 53 -17.19 10.80 -14.52
N VAL A 54 -16.08 10.06 -14.54
CA VAL A 54 -14.78 10.59 -15.00
C VAL A 54 -14.77 10.85 -16.51
N SER A 55 -15.52 10.07 -17.31
CA SER A 55 -15.59 10.28 -18.77
C SER A 55 -16.31 11.56 -19.17
N ARG A 56 -17.07 12.18 -18.27
CA ARG A 56 -17.65 13.53 -18.50
C ARG A 56 -16.59 14.63 -18.51
N LEU A 57 -15.40 14.36 -17.96
CA LEU A 57 -14.28 15.29 -18.01
C LEU A 57 -13.62 15.24 -19.39
N GLY A 58 -13.48 16.40 -20.02
CA GLY A 58 -12.65 16.55 -21.22
C GLY A 58 -11.17 16.30 -20.90
N GLU A 59 -10.37 15.92 -21.91
CA GLU A 59 -8.95 15.53 -21.75
C GLU A 59 -8.11 16.59 -21.02
N ARG A 60 -8.34 17.88 -21.32
CA ARG A 60 -7.66 19.01 -20.64
C ARG A 60 -8.03 19.12 -19.16
N ALA A 61 -9.31 18.94 -18.83
CA ALA A 61 -9.80 19.00 -17.46
C ALA A 61 -9.26 17.83 -16.64
N ALA A 62 -9.28 16.61 -17.21
CA ALA A 62 -8.68 15.43 -16.61
C ALA A 62 -7.18 15.64 -16.34
N GLY A 63 -6.43 16.24 -17.28
CA GLY A 63 -5.02 16.57 -17.06
C GLY A 63 -4.77 17.55 -15.90
N ARG A 64 -5.60 18.60 -15.77
CA ARG A 64 -5.51 19.56 -14.66
C ARG A 64 -5.80 18.89 -13.32
N TRP A 65 -6.84 18.05 -13.26
CA TRP A 65 -7.15 17.26 -12.08
C TRP A 65 -6.04 16.29 -11.72
N SER A 66 -5.43 15.60 -12.70
CA SER A 66 -4.27 14.75 -12.45
C SER A 66 -3.12 15.52 -11.81
N LEU A 67 -2.80 16.73 -12.31
CA LEU A 67 -1.74 17.55 -11.73
C LEU A 67 -2.09 18.01 -10.31
N ALA A 68 -3.33 18.48 -10.10
CA ALA A 68 -3.80 18.93 -8.79
C ALA A 68 -3.78 17.79 -7.75
N LEU A 69 -4.24 16.59 -8.13
CA LEU A 69 -4.23 15.40 -7.27
C LEU A 69 -2.81 14.94 -6.96
N ALA A 70 -1.91 14.92 -7.96
CA ALA A 70 -0.50 14.58 -7.75
C ALA A 70 0.20 15.59 -6.82
N ALA A 71 -0.05 16.89 -7.01
CA ALA A 71 0.47 17.95 -6.15
C ALA A 71 -0.10 17.86 -4.73
N GLY A 72 -1.40 17.60 -4.59
CA GLY A 72 -2.04 17.42 -3.28
C GLY A 72 -1.52 16.20 -2.53
N ILE A 73 -1.29 15.08 -3.23
CA ILE A 73 -0.60 13.92 -2.67
C ILE A 73 0.81 14.31 -2.23
N GLY A 74 1.62 14.92 -3.11
CA GLY A 74 2.98 15.33 -2.77
C GLY A 74 3.05 16.28 -1.56
N ALA A 75 2.16 17.27 -1.51
CA ALA A 75 2.05 18.20 -0.39
C ALA A 75 1.70 17.48 0.91
N TYR A 76 0.76 16.53 0.87
CA TYR A 76 0.39 15.71 2.03
C TYR A 76 1.59 14.88 2.54
N TRP A 77 2.40 14.32 1.66
CA TRP A 77 3.59 13.56 2.05
C TRP A 77 4.68 14.42 2.71
N ILE A 78 4.77 15.69 2.34
CA ILE A 78 5.74 16.63 2.93
C ILE A 78 5.27 17.10 4.32
N THR A 79 3.96 17.24 4.53
CA THR A 79 3.41 17.76 5.79
C THR A 79 3.03 16.68 6.80
N ALA A 80 2.88 15.43 6.37
CA ALA A 80 2.53 14.32 7.25
C ALA A 80 3.76 13.85 8.06
N ASP A 81 3.65 13.92 9.40
CA ASP A 81 4.65 13.42 10.34
C ASP A 81 4.57 11.88 10.53
N GLY A 82 4.43 11.17 9.40
CA GLY A 82 4.35 9.72 9.33
C GLY A 82 3.31 9.07 10.25
N GLN A 83 3.72 7.96 10.88
CA GLN A 83 2.89 7.15 11.78
C GLN A 83 2.50 7.88 13.09
N ASN A 84 3.16 8.99 13.42
CA ASN A 84 2.92 9.74 14.64
C ASN A 84 1.77 10.75 14.48
N SER A 85 1.33 11.03 13.26
CA SER A 85 0.23 11.98 13.02
C SER A 85 -1.14 11.32 13.22
N PRO A 86 -1.95 11.71 14.23
CA PRO A 86 -3.28 11.14 14.43
C PRO A 86 -4.22 11.42 13.25
N SER A 87 -3.96 12.52 12.52
CA SER A 87 -4.74 12.91 11.32
C SER A 87 -4.64 11.88 10.19
N LEU A 88 -3.52 11.16 10.10
CA LEU A 88 -3.28 10.14 9.09
C LEU A 88 -4.27 8.98 9.24
N PHE A 89 -4.58 8.61 10.48
CA PHE A 89 -5.48 7.50 10.81
C PHE A 89 -6.95 7.93 10.92
N ARG A 90 -7.23 9.22 11.14
CA ARG A 90 -8.59 9.79 11.15
C ARG A 90 -9.08 10.22 9.76
N GLY A 91 -8.80 9.41 8.74
CA GLY A 91 -9.26 9.62 7.37
C GLY A 91 -8.21 10.15 6.40
N GLY A 92 -7.02 10.57 6.85
CA GLY A 92 -5.92 10.99 5.97
C GLY A 92 -5.52 9.90 4.97
N LEU A 93 -5.36 8.66 5.44
CA LEU A 93 -5.07 7.50 4.58
C LEU A 93 -6.20 7.20 3.58
N PHE A 94 -7.46 7.45 3.95
CA PHE A 94 -8.60 7.27 3.05
C PHE A 94 -8.62 8.34 1.96
N LEU A 95 -8.40 9.60 2.32
CA LEU A 95 -8.28 10.70 1.36
C LEU A 95 -7.11 10.48 0.41
N HIS A 96 -5.97 10.00 0.93
CA HIS A 96 -4.83 9.62 0.11
C HIS A 96 -5.19 8.51 -0.89
N ALA A 97 -5.84 7.43 -0.44
CA ALA A 97 -6.27 6.34 -1.31
C ALA A 97 -7.31 6.79 -2.36
N LEU A 98 -8.26 7.64 -1.96
CA LEU A 98 -9.25 8.23 -2.86
C LEU A 98 -8.59 9.13 -3.91
N ALA A 99 -7.67 10.00 -3.49
CA ALA A 99 -6.92 10.88 -4.39
C ALA A 99 -6.09 10.06 -5.38
N ALA A 100 -5.45 8.98 -4.94
CA ALA A 100 -4.71 8.07 -5.81
C ALA A 100 -5.63 7.37 -6.83
N ALA A 101 -6.79 6.87 -6.40
CA ALA A 101 -7.76 6.24 -7.29
C ALA A 101 -8.29 7.23 -8.35
N LEU A 102 -8.62 8.45 -7.95
CA LEU A 102 -9.05 9.53 -8.86
C LEU A 102 -7.93 9.96 -9.80
N LEU A 103 -6.69 10.04 -9.31
CA LEU A 103 -5.52 10.39 -10.11
C LEU A 103 -5.33 9.39 -11.24
N ILE A 104 -5.37 8.09 -10.92
CA ILE A 104 -5.26 7.00 -11.91
C ILE A 104 -6.41 7.08 -12.92
N ALA A 105 -7.65 7.29 -12.45
CA ALA A 105 -8.80 7.42 -13.34
C ALA A 105 -8.69 8.62 -14.30
N CYS A 106 -8.22 9.77 -13.81
CA CYS A 106 -8.00 10.96 -14.64
C CYS A 106 -6.86 10.75 -15.65
N LEU A 107 -5.74 10.13 -15.23
CA LEU A 107 -4.60 9.82 -16.11
C LEU A 107 -5.01 8.88 -17.24
N ALA A 108 -5.85 7.89 -16.96
CA ALA A 108 -6.39 6.98 -17.98
C ALA A 108 -7.23 7.72 -19.06
N ARG A 109 -7.79 8.89 -18.74
CA ARG A 109 -8.51 9.75 -19.68
C ARG A 109 -7.64 10.83 -20.34
N ALA A 110 -6.44 11.06 -19.82
CA ALA A 110 -5.56 12.14 -20.20
C ALA A 110 -4.20 11.69 -20.76
N PRO A 111 -4.12 10.67 -21.64
CA PRO A 111 -2.84 10.08 -22.06
C PRO A 111 -1.95 11.05 -22.84
N ARG A 112 -2.53 12.06 -23.53
CA ARG A 112 -1.73 13.03 -24.31
C ARG A 112 -1.23 14.22 -23.51
N THR A 113 -1.66 14.35 -22.26
CA THR A 113 -1.22 15.45 -21.38
C THR A 113 0.22 15.25 -20.91
N PRO A 114 0.95 16.31 -20.51
CA PRO A 114 2.32 16.17 -20.02
C PRO A 114 2.46 15.15 -18.88
N ALA A 115 1.54 15.18 -17.91
CA ALA A 115 1.51 14.22 -16.80
C ALA A 115 1.26 12.79 -17.29
N GLY A 116 0.31 12.59 -18.22
CA GLY A 116 0.04 11.29 -18.84
C GLY A 116 1.25 10.74 -19.60
N ARG A 117 1.91 11.57 -20.41
CA ARG A 117 3.12 11.19 -21.15
C ARG A 117 4.29 10.87 -20.24
N PHE A 118 4.51 11.67 -19.20
CA PHE A 118 5.55 11.45 -18.22
C PHE A 118 5.37 10.10 -17.51
N LEU A 119 4.19 9.85 -16.94
CA LEU A 119 3.92 8.58 -16.24
C LEU A 119 3.83 7.37 -17.17
N ALA A 120 3.49 7.58 -18.45
CA ALA A 120 3.52 6.52 -19.46
C ALA A 120 4.93 6.19 -19.98
N ALA A 121 5.95 6.95 -19.58
CA ALA A 121 7.32 6.71 -19.99
C ALA A 121 7.77 5.28 -19.64
N ALA A 122 8.49 4.66 -20.57
CA ALA A 122 8.96 3.28 -20.43
C ALA A 122 9.67 2.98 -19.09
N PRO A 123 10.59 3.81 -18.56
CA PRO A 123 11.24 3.50 -17.28
C PRO A 123 10.26 3.48 -16.10
N LEU A 124 9.36 4.46 -15.99
CA LEU A 124 8.38 4.51 -14.91
C LEU A 124 7.37 3.37 -15.00
N ARG A 125 6.92 3.03 -16.21
CA ARG A 125 6.06 1.86 -16.42
C ARG A 125 6.75 0.56 -16.02
N ARG A 126 8.01 0.37 -16.40
CA ARG A 126 8.81 -0.82 -16.02
C ARG A 126 9.01 -0.89 -14.51
N LEU A 127 9.32 0.23 -13.86
CA LEU A 127 9.42 0.31 -12.40
C LEU A 127 8.09 -0.09 -11.74
N GLY A 128 6.97 0.39 -12.28
CA GLY A 128 5.63 -0.01 -11.84
C GLY A 128 5.37 -1.51 -11.99
N THR A 129 5.99 -2.20 -12.95
CA THR A 129 5.83 -3.66 -13.12
C THR A 129 6.62 -4.49 -12.11
N VAL A 130 7.63 -3.92 -11.45
CA VAL A 130 8.43 -4.60 -10.41
C VAL A 130 8.11 -4.11 -9.00
N SER A 131 7.18 -3.15 -8.86
CA SER A 131 6.88 -2.48 -7.58
C SER A 131 6.46 -3.46 -6.48
N TYR A 132 5.68 -4.49 -6.83
CA TYR A 132 5.26 -5.52 -5.88
C TYR A 132 6.46 -6.34 -5.37
N SER A 133 7.24 -6.91 -6.28
CA SER A 133 8.47 -7.64 -5.93
C SER A 133 9.46 -6.75 -5.16
N LEU A 134 9.58 -5.47 -5.52
CA LEU A 134 10.42 -4.51 -4.81
C LEU A 134 9.94 -4.26 -3.38
N TYR A 135 8.64 -4.10 -3.18
CA TYR A 135 8.04 -3.99 -1.84
C TYR A 135 8.36 -5.22 -0.98
N LEU A 136 8.34 -6.43 -1.54
CA LEU A 136 8.68 -7.64 -0.79
C LEU A 136 10.17 -7.70 -0.38
N TRP A 137 11.08 -7.32 -1.28
CA TRP A 137 12.51 -7.54 -1.06
C TRP A 137 13.24 -6.37 -0.37
N HIS A 138 12.74 -5.13 -0.49
CA HIS A 138 13.47 -3.99 0.06
C HIS A 138 13.65 -4.05 1.59
N TRP A 139 12.64 -4.52 2.33
CA TRP A 139 12.69 -4.59 3.79
C TRP A 139 13.63 -5.70 4.30
N PRO A 140 13.56 -6.96 3.83
CA PRO A 140 14.57 -7.97 4.14
C PRO A 140 16.00 -7.54 3.80
N VAL A 141 16.20 -6.91 2.64
CA VAL A 141 17.52 -6.40 2.23
C VAL A 141 18.02 -5.34 3.20
N TYR A 142 17.16 -4.41 3.61
CA TYR A 142 17.49 -3.39 4.60
C TYR A 142 17.93 -3.99 5.94
N LEU A 143 17.22 -5.02 6.43
CA LEU A 143 17.53 -5.70 7.69
C LEU A 143 18.80 -6.57 7.63
N LEU A 144 19.01 -7.27 6.52
CA LEU A 144 20.14 -8.19 6.34
C LEU A 144 21.43 -7.43 6.05
N LEU A 145 21.36 -6.34 5.29
CA LEU A 145 22.51 -5.50 4.94
C LEU A 145 22.61 -4.29 5.88
N SER A 146 22.82 -4.58 7.17
CA SER A 146 23.06 -3.56 8.19
C SER A 146 24.41 -2.86 7.99
N GLU A 147 24.56 -1.67 8.57
CA GLU A 147 25.81 -0.89 8.55
C GLU A 147 26.99 -1.70 9.09
N GLU A 148 26.79 -2.39 10.22
CA GLU A 148 27.79 -3.26 10.84
C GLU A 148 28.26 -4.39 9.91
N ARG A 149 27.38 -4.96 9.08
CA ARG A 149 27.73 -6.06 8.17
C ARG A 149 28.44 -5.59 6.90
N LEU A 150 28.06 -4.43 6.38
CA LEU A 150 28.63 -3.91 5.14
C LEU A 150 29.86 -3.03 5.37
N GLY A 151 30.04 -2.48 6.57
CA GLY A 151 31.06 -1.44 6.84
C GLY A 151 30.84 -0.18 6.01
N LEU A 152 29.60 0.04 5.53
CA LEU A 152 29.21 1.17 4.71
C LEU A 152 28.10 1.94 5.40
N GLU A 153 28.17 3.25 5.36
CA GLU A 153 27.18 4.17 5.94
C GLU A 153 26.70 5.16 4.88
N GLY A 154 25.58 5.84 5.14
CA GLY A 154 25.09 6.94 4.30
C GLY A 154 24.79 6.56 2.84
N ALA A 155 25.20 7.42 1.91
CA ALA A 155 24.86 7.29 0.49
C ALA A 155 25.39 6.00 -0.18
N PRO A 156 26.65 5.56 0.07
CA PRO A 156 27.15 4.27 -0.43
C PRO A 156 26.29 3.08 -0.01
N ARG A 157 25.90 3.00 1.27
CA ARG A 157 25.02 1.93 1.76
C ARG A 157 23.66 1.99 1.07
N THR A 158 23.05 3.17 1.00
CA THR A 158 21.75 3.34 0.32
C THR A 158 21.80 2.90 -1.15
N ALA A 159 22.89 3.21 -1.87
CA ALA A 159 23.09 2.76 -3.25
C ALA A 159 23.14 1.23 -3.35
N VAL A 160 23.86 0.55 -2.43
CA VAL A 160 23.91 -0.91 -2.37
C VAL A 160 22.54 -1.50 -2.07
N LEU A 161 21.83 -0.97 -1.06
CA LEU A 161 20.48 -1.43 -0.70
C LEU A 161 19.50 -1.31 -1.87
N LEU A 162 19.51 -0.18 -2.58
CA LEU A 162 18.68 0.04 -3.75
C LEU A 162 19.03 -0.95 -4.87
N ALA A 163 20.31 -1.10 -5.18
CA ALA A 163 20.78 -2.00 -6.24
C ALA A 163 20.39 -3.46 -5.96
N VAL A 164 20.65 -3.95 -4.74
CA VAL A 164 20.33 -5.32 -4.34
C VAL A 164 18.82 -5.54 -4.30
N SER A 165 18.04 -4.60 -3.77
CA SER A 165 16.58 -4.70 -3.72
C SER A 165 15.97 -4.75 -5.12
N VAL A 166 16.43 -3.91 -6.04
CA VAL A 166 15.97 -3.92 -7.44
C VAL A 166 16.39 -5.19 -8.16
N ALA A 167 17.62 -5.68 -7.95
CA ALA A 167 18.09 -6.92 -8.55
C ALA A 167 17.25 -8.12 -8.10
N LEU A 168 17.03 -8.27 -6.79
CA LEU A 168 16.18 -9.33 -6.23
C LEU A 168 14.72 -9.19 -6.69
N ALA A 169 14.20 -7.97 -6.76
CA ALA A 169 12.85 -7.73 -7.27
C ALA A 169 12.68 -8.18 -8.72
N VAL A 170 13.65 -7.87 -9.59
CA VAL A 170 13.62 -8.27 -11.00
C VAL A 170 13.75 -9.80 -11.13
N LEU A 171 14.67 -10.42 -10.37
CA LEU A 171 14.83 -11.87 -10.36
C LEU A 171 13.57 -12.58 -9.87
N SER A 172 13.00 -12.14 -8.74
CA SER A 172 11.74 -12.65 -8.18
C SER A 172 10.61 -12.52 -9.18
N LYS A 173 10.51 -11.38 -9.87
CA LYS A 173 9.50 -11.16 -10.89
C LYS A 173 9.62 -12.16 -12.04
N VAL A 174 10.82 -12.32 -12.61
CA VAL A 174 11.02 -13.16 -13.81
C VAL A 174 10.97 -14.65 -13.48
N LEU A 175 11.48 -15.05 -12.31
CA LEU A 175 11.63 -16.45 -11.92
C LEU A 175 10.40 -17.01 -11.19
N VAL A 176 9.65 -16.18 -10.46
CA VAL A 176 8.53 -16.63 -9.62
C VAL A 176 7.22 -15.97 -10.05
N GLU A 177 7.17 -14.64 -10.08
CA GLU A 177 5.91 -13.90 -10.29
C GLU A 177 5.33 -14.13 -11.70
N ASP A 178 6.10 -13.90 -12.76
CA ASP A 178 5.64 -14.01 -14.15
C ASP A 178 5.28 -15.47 -14.52
N PRO A 179 6.04 -16.51 -14.14
CA PRO A 179 5.64 -17.90 -14.34
C PRO A 179 4.34 -18.26 -13.63
N VAL A 180 4.16 -17.85 -12.37
CA VAL A 180 2.92 -18.12 -11.63
C VAL A 180 1.75 -17.34 -12.25
N ARG A 181 1.94 -16.06 -12.57
CA ARG A 181 0.89 -15.19 -13.11
C ARG A 181 0.39 -15.61 -14.48
N PHE A 182 1.30 -15.98 -15.39
CA PHE A 182 0.94 -16.20 -16.80
C PHE A 182 0.94 -17.67 -17.22
N ARG A 183 1.68 -18.55 -16.52
CA ARG A 183 1.89 -19.94 -16.95
C ARG A 183 1.28 -20.98 -16.00
N ALA A 184 0.99 -20.65 -14.75
CA ALA A 184 0.37 -21.58 -13.80
C ALA A 184 -1.09 -21.90 -14.19
N ARG A 185 -1.29 -23.06 -14.81
CA ARG A 185 -2.63 -23.59 -15.13
C ARG A 185 -3.38 -24.04 -13.88
N TRP A 186 -2.66 -24.45 -12.82
CA TRP A 186 -3.23 -24.87 -11.54
C TRP A 186 -3.95 -23.73 -10.80
N ALA A 187 -3.57 -22.48 -11.07
CA ALA A 187 -4.16 -21.29 -10.47
C ALA A 187 -5.44 -20.80 -11.17
N LYS A 188 -5.97 -21.57 -12.14
CA LYS A 188 -7.17 -21.20 -12.92
C LYS A 188 -8.36 -22.10 -12.59
N GLY A 189 -9.57 -21.56 -12.75
CA GLY A 189 -10.82 -22.32 -12.58
C GLY A 189 -11.04 -22.87 -11.17
N ARG A 190 -11.68 -24.04 -11.06
CA ARG A 190 -12.01 -24.68 -9.77
C ARG A 190 -10.77 -25.07 -8.97
N THR A 191 -9.71 -25.52 -9.63
CA THR A 191 -8.43 -25.88 -9.00
C THR A 191 -7.76 -24.67 -8.38
N GLY A 192 -7.81 -23.51 -9.05
CA GLY A 192 -7.33 -22.24 -8.48
C GLY A 192 -8.12 -21.82 -7.25
N ALA A 193 -9.45 -21.97 -7.27
CA ALA A 193 -10.30 -21.68 -6.11
C ALA A 193 -9.99 -22.61 -4.92
N VAL A 194 -9.79 -23.90 -5.17
CA VAL A 194 -9.39 -24.86 -4.12
C VAL A 194 -8.01 -24.50 -3.56
N ALA A 195 -7.04 -24.18 -4.41
CA ALA A 195 -5.72 -23.76 -3.97
C ALA A 195 -5.77 -22.48 -3.12
N LEU A 196 -6.62 -21.52 -3.50
CA LEU A 196 -6.83 -20.28 -2.74
C LEU A 196 -7.44 -20.57 -1.36
N VAL A 197 -8.51 -21.38 -1.32
CA VAL A 197 -9.15 -21.78 -0.05
C VAL A 197 -8.17 -22.54 0.84
N ALA A 198 -7.40 -23.47 0.26
CA ALA A 198 -6.37 -24.21 1.00
C ALA A 198 -5.28 -23.29 1.54
N ALA A 199 -4.83 -22.30 0.76
CA ALA A 199 -3.86 -21.31 1.20
C ALA A 199 -4.41 -20.46 2.36
N PHE A 200 -5.64 -19.97 2.26
CA PHE A 200 -6.29 -19.23 3.35
C PHE A 200 -6.49 -20.10 4.59
N ALA A 201 -6.88 -21.37 4.43
CA ALA A 201 -7.01 -22.31 5.54
C ALA A 201 -5.67 -22.58 6.21
N ALA A 202 -4.59 -22.75 5.44
CA ALA A 202 -3.23 -22.91 5.96
C ALA A 202 -2.75 -21.66 6.71
N LEU A 203 -3.01 -20.47 6.17
CA LEU A 203 -2.70 -19.19 6.84
C LEU A 203 -3.50 -19.03 8.14
N ALA A 204 -4.79 -19.39 8.14
CA ALA A 204 -5.62 -19.35 9.34
C ALA A 204 -5.12 -20.34 10.41
N ALA A 205 -4.74 -21.56 10.00
CA ALA A 205 -4.16 -22.56 10.89
C ALA A 205 -2.79 -22.12 11.44
N LEU A 206 -1.96 -21.48 10.61
CA LEU A 206 -0.69 -20.90 11.07
C LEU A 206 -0.94 -19.76 12.08
N TRP A 207 -1.91 -18.89 11.80
CA TRP A 207 -2.28 -17.80 12.70
C TRP A 207 -2.72 -18.30 14.09
N THR A 208 -3.48 -19.39 14.14
CA THR A 208 -3.89 -20.00 15.42
C THR A 208 -2.76 -20.74 16.12
N ALA A 209 -1.79 -21.27 15.38
CA ALA A 209 -0.64 -21.98 15.92
C ALA A 209 0.47 -21.05 16.44
N VAL A 210 0.62 -19.85 15.86
CA VAL A 210 1.63 -18.88 16.28
C VAL A 210 1.19 -18.18 17.57
N PRO A 211 1.98 -18.24 18.67
CA PRO A 211 1.69 -17.52 19.90
C PRO A 211 1.53 -16.03 19.63
N GLN A 212 0.37 -15.49 19.99
CA GLN A 212 0.11 -14.06 19.83
C GLN A 212 0.98 -13.27 20.83
N PRO A 213 1.66 -12.19 20.39
CA PRO A 213 2.37 -11.31 21.31
C PRO A 213 1.37 -10.79 22.36
N ARG A 214 1.72 -10.86 23.64
CA ARG A 214 0.88 -10.31 24.70
C ARG A 214 0.87 -8.79 24.56
N THR A 215 -0.28 -8.23 24.23
CA THR A 215 -0.51 -6.78 24.26
C THR A 215 -0.18 -6.25 25.66
N GLY A 216 0.89 -5.45 25.79
CA GLY A 216 1.29 -4.81 27.05
C GLY A 216 2.68 -5.17 27.59
N GLU A 217 3.39 -6.17 27.06
CA GLU A 217 4.73 -6.56 27.56
C GLU A 217 5.88 -5.57 27.20
N GLY A 218 5.56 -4.42 26.60
CA GLY A 218 6.51 -3.35 26.31
C GLY A 218 5.99 -1.93 26.57
N SER A 219 4.80 -1.76 27.16
CA SER A 219 4.35 -0.42 27.57
C SER A 219 5.14 0.00 28.80
N VAL A 220 6.12 0.88 28.62
CA VAL A 220 6.76 1.59 29.73
C VAL A 220 5.66 2.25 30.55
N ASP A 221 5.50 1.78 31.78
CA ASP A 221 4.48 2.24 32.71
C ASP A 221 4.81 3.67 33.12
N VAL A 222 4.20 4.65 32.43
CA VAL A 222 4.50 6.09 32.59
C VAL A 222 4.19 6.58 34.02
N THR A 223 3.35 5.84 34.76
CA THR A 223 3.07 6.09 36.18
C THR A 223 4.26 5.83 37.08
N ARG A 224 5.25 5.02 36.65
CA ARG A 224 6.51 4.81 37.38
C ARG A 224 7.55 5.92 37.17
N LEU A 225 7.29 6.87 36.27
CA LEU A 225 8.18 8.01 36.00
C LEU A 225 7.72 9.32 36.68
N GLY A 226 6.67 9.27 37.50
CA GLY A 226 6.23 10.42 38.29
C GLY A 226 7.19 10.70 39.47
N PRO A 227 7.49 11.98 39.78
CA PRO A 227 8.37 12.33 40.89
C PRO A 227 7.65 12.11 42.21
N GLY A 228 7.87 10.96 42.84
CA GLY A 228 7.28 10.61 44.12
C GLY A 228 7.99 9.42 44.75
N GLY A 229 9.20 9.65 45.26
CA GLY A 229 10.02 8.64 45.92
C GLY A 229 11.27 9.26 46.53
N GLY A 230 11.07 10.04 47.60
CA GLY A 230 12.09 10.70 48.41
C GLY A 230 11.43 11.55 49.47
#